data_AF-W4ENS1-F1
#
_entry.id   AF-W4ENS1-F1
#
_cell.length_a   1.000
_cell.length_b   1.000
_cell.length_c   1.000
_cell.angle_alpha   90.00
_cell.angle_beta   90.00
_cell.angle_gamma   90.00
#
_symmetry.space_group_name_H-M   'P 1'
#
loop_
_entity.id
_entity.type
_entity.pdbx_description
1 polymer ?
#
loop_
_entity_poly.entity_id
_entity_poly.type
_entity_poly.pdbx_seq_one_letter_code
_entity_poly.pdbx_strand_id
1 'polypeptide(L)'
;MNNKEAGFTFVELLLVLTVTMIICSLSLVLGKAKLDERMANQFLYQLMLDIEQVQSESIGSGIISYLEFIDDGKKYRAYTLVDSEGGGNSPLNTRRYYLTRELPEGVTYSYNSPLRQIKIDSQGTFSSFGTLVFLTPTGNKSLIINIVKGRMKIVE
;
A
#
# COMPACT_ATOMS: atom_id res chain seq x y z
N MET A 1 51.20 41.37 -20.61
CA MET A 1 50.06 40.74 -19.92
C MET A 1 50.11 39.25 -20.23
N ASN A 2 50.58 38.42 -19.30
CA ASN A 2 50.70 36.97 -19.50
C ASN A 2 49.53 36.26 -18.83
N ASN A 3 48.54 35.84 -19.61
CA ASN A 3 47.51 34.92 -19.16
C ASN A 3 48.03 33.49 -19.36
N LYS A 4 48.44 32.84 -18.27
CA LYS A 4 48.69 31.39 -18.26
C LYS A 4 47.36 30.70 -18.06
N GLU A 5 46.68 30.36 -19.13
CA GLU A 5 45.56 29.41 -19.06
C GLU A 5 46.13 27.99 -18.96
N ALA A 6 46.16 27.45 -17.74
CA ALA A 6 46.51 26.06 -17.49
C ALA A 6 45.27 25.20 -17.80
N GLY A 7 45.18 24.70 -19.04
CA GLY A 7 44.14 23.75 -19.43
C GLY A 7 44.30 22.42 -18.69
N PHE A 8 43.19 21.82 -18.27
CA PHE A 8 43.18 20.49 -17.66
C PHE A 8 43.66 19.44 -18.66
N THR A 9 44.49 18.50 -18.20
CA THR A 9 44.90 17.38 -19.04
C THR A 9 43.73 16.41 -19.26
N PHE A 10 43.69 15.75 -20.42
CA PHE A 10 42.64 14.77 -20.75
C PHE A 10 42.46 13.70 -19.65
N VAL A 11 43.56 13.31 -19.02
CA VAL A 11 43.58 12.34 -17.91
C VAL A 11 42.92 12.90 -16.65
N GLU A 12 43.17 14.16 -16.29
CA GLU A 12 42.52 14.81 -15.15
C GLU A 12 41.00 14.92 -15.36
N LEU A 13 40.57 15.29 -16.57
CA LEU A 13 39.13 15.38 -16.89
C LEU A 13 38.45 14.00 -16.80
N LEU A 14 39.11 12.95 -17.26
CA LEU A 14 38.61 11.58 -17.18
C LEU A 14 38.55 11.08 -15.73
N LEU A 15 39.54 11.43 -14.90
CA LEU A 15 39.54 11.14 -13.47
C LEU A 15 38.37 11.84 -12.76
N VAL A 16 38.17 13.14 -13.00
CA VAL A 16 37.07 13.90 -12.40
C VAL A 16 35.71 13.32 -12.81
N LEU A 17 35.54 12.97 -14.09
CA LEU A 17 34.31 12.35 -14.58
C LEU A 17 34.05 11.01 -13.90
N THR A 18 35.09 10.19 -13.74
CA THR A 18 34.99 8.87 -13.09
C THR A 18 34.59 9.01 -11.62
N VAL A 19 35.24 9.91 -10.88
CA VAL A 19 34.91 10.18 -9.48
C VAL A 19 33.47 10.70 -9.36
N THR A 20 33.07 11.60 -10.26
CA THR A 20 31.69 12.15 -10.28
C THR A 20 30.66 11.06 -10.56
N MET A 21 30.91 10.17 -11.52
CA MET A 21 30.04 9.03 -11.80
C MET A 21 29.90 8.10 -10.61
N ILE A 22 31.00 7.79 -9.91
CA ILE A 22 30.97 6.94 -8.70
C ILE A 22 30.08 7.58 -7.63
N ILE A 23 30.27 8.88 -7.36
CA ILE A 23 29.48 9.61 -6.36
C ILE A 23 28.00 9.67 -6.75
N CYS A 24 27.68 9.95 -8.02
CA CYS A 24 26.31 9.95 -8.54
C CYS A 24 25.66 8.57 -8.43
N SER A 25 26.36 7.51 -8.84
CA SER A 25 25.85 6.14 -8.76
C SER A 25 25.52 5.73 -7.33
N LEU A 26 26.40 6.04 -6.38
CA LEU A 26 26.18 5.70 -4.98
C LEU A 26 24.96 6.46 -4.41
N SER A 27 24.81 7.72 -4.79
CA SER A 27 23.69 8.57 -4.38
C SER A 27 22.35 8.04 -4.90
N LEU A 28 22.31 7.53 -6.14
CA LEU A 28 21.11 6.95 -6.72
C LEU A 28 20.66 5.67 -6.02
N VAL A 29 21.60 4.76 -5.69
CA VAL A 29 21.28 3.50 -5.02
C VAL A 29 20.70 3.75 -3.62
N LEU A 30 21.34 4.62 -2.84
CA LEU A 30 20.87 4.97 -1.50
C LEU A 30 19.55 5.74 -1.53
N GLY A 31 19.37 6.62 -2.53
CA GLY A 31 18.14 7.36 -2.74
C GLY A 31 16.96 6.45 -3.07
N LYS A 32 17.17 5.44 -3.92
CA LYS A 32 16.12 4.50 -4.32
C LYS A 32 15.57 3.71 -3.13
N ALA A 33 16.43 3.13 -2.30
CA ALA A 33 15.99 2.33 -1.15
C ALA A 33 15.12 3.14 -0.17
N LYS A 34 15.49 4.40 0.09
CA LYS A 34 14.68 5.30 0.93
C LYS A 34 13.36 5.70 0.27
N LEU A 35 13.35 5.84 -1.04
CA LEU A 35 12.14 6.17 -1.79
C LEU A 35 11.15 5.00 -1.76
N ASP A 36 11.63 3.78 -1.97
CA ASP A 36 10.83 2.55 -1.90
C ASP A 36 10.22 2.38 -0.50
N GLU A 37 11.01 2.62 0.56
CA GLU A 37 10.52 2.59 1.94
C GLU A 37 9.43 3.63 2.20
N ARG A 38 9.64 4.86 1.72
CA ARG A 38 8.65 5.94 1.86
C ARG A 38 7.35 5.62 1.13
N MET A 39 7.44 5.06 -0.08
CA MET A 39 6.28 4.63 -0.86
C MET A 39 5.50 3.52 -0.13
N ALA A 40 6.19 2.53 0.41
CA ALA A 40 5.55 1.46 1.18
C ALA A 40 4.83 2.00 2.42
N ASN A 41 5.47 2.90 3.18
CA ASN A 41 4.85 3.52 4.35
C ASN A 41 3.62 4.36 3.96
N GLN A 42 3.72 5.17 2.89
CA GLN A 42 2.60 5.96 2.39
C GLN A 42 1.43 5.06 1.96
N PHE A 43 1.70 3.93 1.33
CA PHE A 43 0.68 2.94 1.00
C PHE A 43 -0.03 2.41 2.25
N LEU A 44 0.71 2.06 3.31
CA LEU A 44 0.10 1.54 4.54
C LEU A 44 -0.81 2.59 5.20
N TYR A 45 -0.40 3.85 5.23
CA TYR A 45 -1.25 4.95 5.70
C TYR A 45 -2.49 5.13 4.83
N GLN A 46 -2.34 5.07 3.51
CA GLN A 46 -3.48 5.14 2.59
C GLN A 46 -4.45 3.97 2.79
N LEU A 47 -3.93 2.76 3.01
CA LEU A 47 -4.74 1.58 3.29
C LEU A 47 -5.51 1.74 4.61
N MET A 48 -4.89 2.31 5.64
CA MET A 48 -5.60 2.63 6.90
C MET A 48 -6.75 3.60 6.67
N LEU A 49 -6.53 4.69 5.93
CA LEU A 49 -7.58 5.66 5.59
C LEU A 49 -8.71 5.01 4.78
N ASP A 50 -8.36 4.12 3.85
CA ASP A 50 -9.35 3.40 3.05
C ASP A 50 -10.17 2.43 3.92
N ILE A 51 -9.55 1.75 4.90
CA ILE A 51 -10.26 0.90 5.85
C ILE A 51 -11.23 1.72 6.70
N GLU A 52 -10.82 2.90 7.17
CA GLU A 52 -11.70 3.85 7.89
C GLU A 52 -12.84 4.35 7.00
N GLN A 53 -12.58 4.60 5.71
CA GLN A 53 -13.62 4.95 4.74
C GLN A 53 -14.62 3.80 4.57
N VAL A 54 -14.15 2.55 4.45
CA VAL A 54 -15.01 1.35 4.36
C VAL A 54 -15.85 1.19 5.62
N GLN A 55 -15.29 1.48 6.79
CA GLN A 55 -16.01 1.47 8.06
C GLN A 55 -17.10 2.55 8.09
N SER A 56 -16.78 3.77 7.68
CA SER A 56 -17.73 4.88 7.59
C SER A 56 -18.88 4.55 6.63
N GLU A 57 -18.58 3.96 5.47
CA GLU A 57 -19.59 3.52 4.51
C GLU A 57 -20.50 2.43 5.10
N SER A 58 -19.94 1.50 5.88
CA SER A 58 -20.71 0.44 6.56
C SER A 58 -21.69 1.02 7.57
N ILE A 59 -21.25 2.01 8.36
CA ILE A 59 -22.09 2.73 9.33
C ILE A 59 -23.16 3.56 8.60
N GLY A 60 -22.77 4.29 7.56
CA GLY A 60 -23.66 5.19 6.82
C GLY A 60 -24.74 4.46 6.03
N SER A 61 -24.41 3.30 5.44
CA SER A 61 -25.36 2.47 4.69
C SER A 61 -26.15 1.51 5.59
N GLY A 62 -25.69 1.25 6.82
CA GLY A 62 -26.28 0.26 7.71
C GLY A 62 -26.11 -1.19 7.22
N ILE A 63 -25.16 -1.43 6.32
CA ILE A 63 -24.92 -2.71 5.66
C ILE A 63 -23.49 -3.19 5.95
N ILE A 64 -23.26 -4.51 5.92
CA ILE A 64 -21.94 -5.11 6.09
C ILE A 64 -21.04 -4.78 4.90
N SER A 65 -19.86 -4.24 5.19
CA SER A 65 -18.82 -3.92 4.22
C SER A 65 -17.64 -4.88 4.31
N TYR A 66 -16.98 -5.09 3.18
CA TYR A 66 -15.87 -6.00 3.03
C TYR A 66 -14.71 -5.34 2.29
N LEU A 67 -13.48 -5.68 2.64
CA LEU A 67 -12.27 -5.37 1.88
C LEU A 67 -11.47 -6.66 1.68
N GLU A 68 -11.17 -6.98 0.42
CA GLU A 68 -10.42 -8.19 0.05
C GLU A 68 -9.26 -7.85 -0.89
N PHE A 69 -8.17 -8.61 -0.76
CA PHE A 69 -7.03 -8.57 -1.68
C PHE A 69 -7.28 -9.54 -2.83
N ILE A 70 -7.01 -9.08 -4.06
CA ILE A 70 -7.22 -9.81 -5.30
C ILE A 70 -5.96 -9.74 -6.17
N ASP A 71 -5.98 -10.41 -7.32
CA ASP A 71 -4.91 -10.36 -8.32
C ASP A 71 -3.54 -10.70 -7.71
N ASP A 72 -3.45 -11.87 -7.04
CA ASP A 72 -2.20 -12.31 -6.39
C ASP A 72 -1.65 -11.30 -5.37
N GLY A 73 -2.56 -10.62 -4.67
CA GLY A 73 -2.19 -9.63 -3.67
C GLY A 73 -1.65 -8.32 -4.22
N LYS A 74 -1.85 -8.03 -5.52
CA LYS A 74 -1.44 -6.78 -6.18
C LYS A 74 -2.52 -5.71 -6.19
N LYS A 75 -3.77 -6.07 -5.89
CA LYS A 75 -4.88 -5.12 -5.80
C LYS A 75 -5.74 -5.42 -4.59
N TYR A 76 -6.49 -4.43 -4.13
CA TYR A 76 -7.56 -4.63 -3.16
C TYR A 76 -8.83 -3.90 -3.59
N ARG A 77 -9.97 -4.43 -3.15
CA ARG A 77 -11.28 -3.84 -3.43
C ARG A 77 -12.17 -3.90 -2.21
N ALA A 78 -13.05 -2.90 -2.09
CA ALA A 78 -14.10 -2.89 -1.09
C ALA A 78 -15.49 -2.99 -1.72
N TYR A 79 -16.37 -3.71 -1.04
CA TYR A 79 -17.75 -3.93 -1.47
C TYR A 79 -18.71 -4.08 -0.29
N THR A 80 -19.98 -3.74 -0.53
CA THR A 80 -21.09 -4.05 0.38
C THR A 80 -21.95 -5.17 -0.19
N LEU A 81 -22.68 -5.87 0.68
CA LEU A 81 -23.69 -6.85 0.28
C LEU A 81 -25.06 -6.18 0.30
N VAL A 82 -25.63 -5.94 -0.88
CA VAL A 82 -26.96 -5.33 -0.98
C VAL A 82 -27.99 -6.43 -1.19
N ASP A 83 -29.02 -6.44 -0.36
CA ASP A 83 -30.21 -7.23 -0.60
C ASP A 83 -30.98 -6.62 -1.78
N SER A 84 -31.28 -7.42 -2.80
CA SER A 84 -32.09 -6.95 -3.92
C SER A 84 -33.50 -6.65 -3.40
N GLU A 85 -33.86 -5.38 -3.24
CA GLU A 85 -35.20 -4.88 -2.88
C GLU A 85 -36.28 -5.14 -3.96
N GLY A 86 -36.15 -6.16 -4.79
CA GLY A 86 -37.09 -6.47 -5.88
C GLY A 86 -37.65 -7.88 -5.75
N GLY A 87 -38.92 -7.98 -5.36
CA GLY A 87 -39.65 -9.25 -5.20
C GLY A 87 -39.64 -10.12 -6.45
N GLY A 88 -38.77 -11.13 -6.47
CA GLY A 88 -38.77 -12.18 -7.48
C GLY A 88 -37.48 -12.97 -7.49
N ASN A 89 -37.47 -14.12 -6.81
CA ASN A 89 -36.64 -15.33 -7.01
C ASN A 89 -35.20 -15.19 -7.59
N SER A 90 -34.50 -14.09 -7.32
CA SER A 90 -33.11 -13.88 -7.74
C SER A 90 -32.21 -14.12 -6.52
N PRO A 91 -31.09 -14.85 -6.66
CA PRO A 91 -30.32 -15.28 -5.50
C PRO A 91 -29.71 -14.09 -4.75
N LEU A 92 -30.00 -14.07 -3.45
CA LEU A 92 -29.35 -13.38 -2.34
C LEU A 92 -27.92 -12.87 -2.62
N ASN A 93 -27.61 -11.65 -2.12
CA ASN A 93 -26.27 -11.07 -1.96
C ASN A 93 -25.54 -10.56 -3.22
N THR A 94 -26.05 -9.50 -3.85
CA THR A 94 -25.29 -8.80 -4.89
C THR A 94 -24.18 -7.96 -4.25
N ARG A 95 -22.92 -8.15 -4.71
CA ARG A 95 -21.78 -7.36 -4.28
C ARG A 95 -21.76 -6.02 -5.02
N ARG A 96 -21.89 -4.93 -4.29
CA ARG A 96 -21.71 -3.57 -4.83
C ARG A 96 -20.30 -3.09 -4.51
N TYR A 97 -19.43 -3.06 -5.53
CA TYR A 97 -18.07 -2.54 -5.41
C TYR A 97 -18.08 -1.01 -5.45
N TYR A 98 -17.34 -0.37 -4.56
CA TYR A 98 -17.24 1.10 -4.50
C TYR A 98 -15.81 1.61 -4.33
N LEU A 99 -14.86 0.72 -4.02
CA LEU A 99 -13.43 1.04 -3.94
C LEU A 99 -12.63 -0.06 -4.63
N THR A 100 -11.66 0.31 -5.46
CA THR A 100 -10.65 -0.61 -5.99
C THR A 100 -9.35 0.16 -6.15
N ARG A 101 -8.25 -0.39 -5.63
CA ARG A 101 -6.93 0.22 -5.72
C ARG A 101 -5.86 -0.82 -6.05
N GLU A 102 -4.81 -0.34 -6.69
CA GLU A 102 -3.60 -1.10 -6.97
C GLU A 102 -2.58 -0.87 -5.86
N LEU A 103 -1.84 -1.90 -5.50
CA LEU A 103 -0.69 -1.77 -4.61
C LEU A 103 0.47 -1.14 -5.39
N PRO A 104 1.32 -0.32 -4.74
CA PRO A 104 2.48 0.26 -5.39
C PRO A 104 3.45 -0.83 -5.85
N GLU A 105 4.27 -0.50 -6.85
CA GLU A 105 5.27 -1.43 -7.38
C GLU A 105 6.19 -1.99 -6.29
N GLY A 106 6.45 -3.29 -6.36
CA GLY A 106 7.29 -3.98 -5.38
C GLY A 106 6.59 -4.31 -4.05
N VAL A 107 5.35 -3.84 -3.83
CA VAL A 107 4.55 -4.24 -2.66
C VAL A 107 3.51 -5.28 -3.06
N THR A 108 3.52 -6.41 -2.36
CA THR A 108 2.52 -7.47 -2.55
C THR A 108 1.97 -7.93 -1.20
N TYR A 109 0.68 -8.22 -1.17
CA TYR A 109 0.06 -8.84 -0.01
C TYR A 109 0.48 -10.31 0.11
N SER A 110 0.91 -10.73 1.29
CA SER A 110 1.43 -12.08 1.53
C SER A 110 0.31 -13.10 1.69
N TYR A 111 0.38 -14.21 0.95
CA TYR A 111 -0.55 -15.33 1.12
C TYR A 111 -0.52 -16.00 2.51
N ASN A 112 0.60 -15.84 3.23
CA ASN A 112 0.78 -16.34 4.58
C ASN A 112 0.23 -15.40 5.64
N SER A 113 -0.37 -14.28 5.23
CA SER A 113 -1.00 -13.33 6.13
C SER A 113 -2.21 -13.97 6.84
N PRO A 114 -2.29 -13.93 8.18
CA PRO A 114 -3.39 -14.54 8.94
C PRO A 114 -4.76 -13.99 8.58
N LEU A 115 -4.84 -12.69 8.26
CA LEU A 115 -6.09 -12.03 7.89
C LEU A 115 -6.19 -11.89 6.38
N ARG A 116 -7.13 -12.59 5.73
CA ARG A 116 -7.34 -12.58 4.26
C ARG A 116 -8.32 -11.54 3.77
N GLN A 117 -9.26 -11.16 4.62
CA GLN A 117 -10.35 -10.27 4.30
C GLN A 117 -10.69 -9.47 5.56
N ILE A 118 -11.04 -8.21 5.36
CA ILE A 118 -11.60 -7.36 6.40
C ILE A 118 -13.11 -7.34 6.21
N LYS A 119 -13.85 -7.66 7.27
CA LYS A 119 -15.31 -7.60 7.36
C LYS A 119 -15.67 -6.62 8.46
N ILE A 120 -16.49 -5.64 8.11
CA ILE A 120 -17.00 -4.62 9.02
C ILE A 120 -18.53 -4.72 9.03
N ASP A 121 -19.11 -4.75 10.22
CA ASP A 121 -20.56 -4.81 10.36
C ASP A 121 -21.22 -3.42 10.22
N SER A 122 -22.56 -3.41 10.16
CA SER A 122 -23.35 -2.18 10.04
C SER A 122 -23.21 -1.21 11.22
N GLN A 123 -22.62 -1.64 12.34
CA GLN A 123 -22.31 -0.79 13.48
C GLN A 123 -20.87 -0.24 13.43
N GLY A 124 -20.13 -0.56 12.36
CA GLY A 124 -18.74 -0.18 12.19
C GLY A 124 -17.76 -1.02 13.01
N THR A 125 -18.18 -2.16 13.56
CA THR A 125 -17.29 -3.06 14.31
C THR A 125 -16.61 -4.03 13.36
N PHE A 126 -15.31 -4.22 13.58
CA PHE A 126 -14.51 -5.17 12.81
C PHE A 126 -14.86 -6.59 13.25
N SER A 127 -15.56 -7.33 12.39
CA SER A 127 -15.89 -8.73 12.58
C SER A 127 -14.68 -9.65 12.36
N SER A 128 -13.73 -9.20 11.53
CA SER A 128 -12.46 -9.89 11.30
C SER A 128 -11.31 -8.96 11.66
N PHE A 129 -10.37 -9.49 12.44
CA PHE A 129 -9.23 -8.76 12.98
C PHE A 129 -7.99 -9.65 12.89
N GLY A 130 -6.81 -9.04 12.98
CA GLY A 130 -5.55 -9.75 12.84
C GLY A 130 -4.52 -8.94 12.08
N THR A 131 -3.49 -9.62 11.58
CA THR A 131 -2.36 -9.00 10.92
C THR A 131 -2.46 -9.19 9.41
N LEU A 132 -2.33 -8.08 8.67
CA LEU A 132 -2.07 -8.05 7.24
C LEU A 132 -0.57 -7.97 7.04
N VAL A 133 0.02 -8.91 6.30
CA VAL A 133 1.46 -8.92 6.00
C VAL A 133 1.67 -8.55 4.55
N PHE A 134 2.56 -7.57 4.33
CA PHE A 134 2.95 -7.08 3.02
C PHE A 134 4.44 -7.34 2.80
N LEU A 135 4.78 -7.90 1.64
CA LEU A 135 6.14 -8.02 1.17
C LEU A 135 6.50 -6.72 0.45
N THR A 136 7.56 -6.06 0.84
CA THR A 136 8.07 -4.84 0.20
C THR A 136 9.51 -5.05 -0.26
N PRO A 137 10.08 -4.18 -1.12
CA PRO A 137 11.47 -4.30 -1.56
C PRO A 137 12.47 -4.14 -0.40
N THR A 138 12.05 -3.50 0.69
CA THR A 138 12.90 -3.19 1.86
C THR A 138 12.68 -4.15 3.03
N GLY A 139 11.70 -5.05 2.95
CA GLY A 139 11.40 -6.04 3.99
C GLY A 139 9.92 -6.38 4.08
N ASN A 140 9.53 -7.09 5.14
CA ASN A 140 8.12 -7.32 5.42
C ASN A 140 7.58 -6.16 6.25
N LYS A 141 6.37 -5.68 5.94
CA LYS A 141 5.64 -4.74 6.77
C LYS A 141 4.31 -5.35 7.17
N SER A 142 3.89 -5.08 8.39
CA SER A 142 2.67 -5.65 8.95
C SER A 142 1.70 -4.55 9.38
N LEU A 143 0.42 -4.69 9.04
CA LEU A 143 -0.67 -3.85 9.54
C LEU A 143 -1.54 -4.69 10.47
N ILE A 144 -1.53 -4.35 11.75
CA ILE A 144 -2.31 -5.05 12.78
C ILE A 144 -3.63 -4.32 13.01
N ILE A 145 -4.73 -5.04 12.83
CA ILE A 145 -6.09 -4.57 13.11
C ILE A 145 -6.54 -5.20 14.42
N ASN A 146 -6.77 -4.35 15.44
CA ASN A 146 -7.25 -4.80 16.75
C ASN A 146 -8.78 -4.92 16.80
N ILE A 147 -9.26 -5.78 17.69
CA ILE A 147 -10.68 -6.01 17.95
C ILE A 147 -11.36 -4.72 18.45
N VAL A 148 -12.68 -4.64 18.25
CA VAL A 148 -13.60 -3.62 18.78
C VAL A 148 -13.61 -2.34 17.95
N LYS A 149 -12.68 -1.42 18.20
CA LYS A 149 -12.73 -0.06 17.61
C LYS A 149 -11.93 0.08 16.31
N GLY A 150 -11.43 -1.02 15.74
CA GLY A 150 -10.67 -0.96 14.50
C GLY A 150 -9.33 -0.24 14.63
N ARG A 151 -8.73 -0.22 15.82
CA ARG A 151 -7.43 0.44 16.01
C ARG A 151 -6.38 -0.28 15.19
N MET A 152 -5.81 0.44 14.24
CA MET A 152 -4.79 -0.05 13.34
C MET A 152 -3.40 0.39 13.81
N LYS A 153 -2.42 -0.50 13.69
CA LYS A 153 -1.01 -0.19 13.97
C LYS A 153 -0.13 -0.78 12.89
N ILE A 154 0.78 0.05 12.37
CA ILE A 154 1.86 -0.38 11.47
C ILE A 154 3.00 -0.94 12.33
N VAL A 155 3.49 -2.11 11.96
CA VAL A 155 4.63 -2.79 12.57
C VAL A 155 5.62 -3.17 11.48
N GLU A 156 6.90 -2.91 11.75
CA GLU A 156 8.03 -3.24 10.87
C GLU A 156 8.63 -4.58 11.25
#